data_AF-R6C641-F1
#
_entry.id   AF-R6C641-F1
#
_cell.length_a   1.000
_cell.length_b   1.000
_cell.length_c   1.000
_cell.angle_alpha   90.00
_cell.angle_beta   90.00
_cell.angle_gamma   90.00
#
_symmetry.space_group_name_H-M   'P 1'
#
loop_
_entity.id
_entity.type
_entity.pdbx_description
1 polymer ?
#
loop_
_entity_poly.entity_id
_entity_poly.type
_entity_poly.pdbx_seq_one_letter_code
_entity_poly.pdbx_strand_id
1 'polypeptide(L)'
;MTPEVQKDLKYVQTVKGTKALACCIIMEMGDQITPEEHNATREDRHKFWGWVDGDEEAIKASIVKFANAFADTIDKYNLDGFDLDWEPSYVQPFETNKEMCENGRIAIFLQTLIDRGMGARAGKGKLLVIDGEPEHSEIPAEMGKDFNYFIGQAYSSWGDSDLDGRLARIINHYDGVLTPEECAKKFIVCENFENYAQTGGVSYYYDREGNNYKSLEGMARWKPQYNGEIFSRSGGVGTFHMEYEYKVSGMSGNYPFLRNAIQIMNPAKNK
;
A
#
# COMPACT_ATOMS: atom_id res chain seq x y z
N MET A 1 -16.22 -9.00 10.51
CA MET A 1 -15.13 -9.81 11.09
C MET A 1 -15.67 -10.74 12.17
N THR A 2 -15.45 -12.06 12.10
CA THR A 2 -15.94 -13.01 13.12
C THR A 2 -15.18 -12.86 14.45
N PRO A 3 -15.71 -13.38 15.57
CA PRO A 3 -15.01 -13.34 16.86
C PRO A 3 -13.62 -13.99 16.84
N GLU A 4 -13.44 -15.05 16.06
CA GLU A 4 -12.17 -15.77 15.92
C GLU A 4 -11.10 -14.90 15.26
N VAL A 5 -11.48 -14.20 14.17
CA VAL A 5 -10.56 -13.28 13.46
C VAL A 5 -10.21 -12.09 14.35
N GLN A 6 -11.15 -11.55 15.13
CA GLN A 6 -10.85 -10.47 16.08
C GLN A 6 -9.88 -10.92 17.18
N LYS A 7 -10.01 -12.16 17.65
CA LYS A 7 -9.09 -12.74 18.64
C LYS A 7 -7.69 -12.92 18.06
N ASP A 8 -7.58 -13.39 16.83
CA ASP A 8 -6.30 -13.55 16.14
C ASP A 8 -5.62 -12.21 15.88
N LEU A 9 -6.37 -11.23 15.35
CA LEU A 9 -5.91 -9.85 15.15
C LEU A 9 -5.31 -9.28 16.45
N LYS A 10 -6.05 -9.38 17.56
CA LYS A 10 -5.58 -8.91 18.86
C LYS A 10 -4.30 -9.63 19.30
N TYR A 11 -4.19 -10.93 19.07
CA TYR A 11 -3.00 -11.70 19.43
C TYR A 11 -1.78 -11.24 18.63
N VAL A 12 -1.89 -11.12 17.31
CA VAL A 12 -0.75 -10.70 16.47
C VAL A 12 -0.34 -9.24 16.76
N GLN A 13 -1.29 -8.35 17.01
CA GLN A 13 -1.01 -6.97 17.40
C GLN A 13 -0.25 -6.88 18.73
N THR A 14 -0.73 -7.57 19.77
CA THR A 14 -0.22 -7.40 21.14
C THR A 14 0.97 -8.28 21.47
N VAL A 15 1.13 -9.44 20.80
CA VAL A 15 2.17 -10.43 21.11
C VAL A 15 3.26 -10.46 20.04
N LYS A 16 2.91 -10.25 18.77
CA LYS A 16 3.88 -10.33 17.64
C LYS A 16 4.33 -8.96 17.17
N GLY A 17 3.58 -7.90 17.50
CA GLY A 17 3.84 -6.54 17.00
C GLY A 17 3.44 -6.35 15.53
N THR A 18 2.62 -7.25 14.98
CA THR A 18 2.11 -7.14 13.61
C THR A 18 1.02 -6.08 13.53
N LYS A 19 1.04 -5.27 12.47
CA LYS A 19 -0.03 -4.32 12.14
C LYS A 19 -0.86 -4.86 10.99
N ALA A 20 -2.18 -4.74 11.07
CA ALA A 20 -3.10 -5.15 10.02
C ALA A 20 -3.90 -3.95 9.48
N LEU A 21 -3.86 -3.72 8.17
CA LEU A 21 -4.51 -2.59 7.52
C LEU A 21 -5.76 -3.04 6.77
N ALA A 22 -6.78 -2.19 6.70
CA ALA A 22 -7.75 -2.30 5.63
C ALA A 22 -7.05 -1.93 4.32
N CYS A 23 -7.29 -2.67 3.25
CA CYS A 23 -6.74 -2.40 1.92
C CYS A 23 -7.88 -2.49 0.91
N CYS A 24 -8.08 -1.44 0.11
CA CYS A 24 -9.02 -1.47 -0.99
C CYS A 24 -8.82 -0.31 -1.96
N ILE A 25 -9.30 -0.54 -3.18
CA ILE A 25 -9.45 0.49 -4.20
C ILE A 25 -10.62 1.42 -3.85
N ILE A 26 -10.42 2.73 -4.01
CA ILE A 26 -11.43 3.78 -3.86
C ILE A 26 -11.48 4.60 -5.16
N MET A 27 -12.30 4.17 -6.12
CA MET A 27 -12.44 4.81 -7.43
C MET A 27 -13.78 5.54 -7.57
N GLU A 28 -14.79 5.11 -6.82
CA GLU A 28 -16.12 5.70 -6.79
C GLU A 28 -16.62 6.04 -5.38
N MET A 29 -17.61 6.92 -5.33
CA MET A 29 -18.24 7.34 -4.10
C MET A 29 -18.90 6.14 -3.40
N GLY A 30 -18.43 5.81 -2.19
CA GLY A 30 -19.04 4.77 -1.37
C GLY A 30 -18.49 3.36 -1.59
N ASP A 31 -17.39 3.20 -2.33
CA ASP A 31 -16.74 1.90 -2.52
C ASP A 31 -16.53 1.16 -1.20
N GLN A 32 -16.73 -0.17 -1.25
CA GLN A 32 -16.54 -1.16 -0.18
C GLN A 32 -17.46 -1.09 1.04
N ILE A 33 -17.93 0.09 1.45
CA ILE A 33 -18.65 0.26 2.73
C ILE A 33 -20.06 0.84 2.61
N THR A 34 -20.56 1.08 1.39
CA THR A 34 -21.99 1.38 1.22
C THR A 34 -22.83 0.16 1.65
N PRO A 35 -23.86 0.33 2.51
CA PRO A 35 -24.77 -0.76 2.85
C PRO A 35 -25.40 -1.39 1.60
N GLU A 36 -25.58 -2.72 1.62
CA GLU A 36 -26.06 -3.49 0.47
C GLU A 36 -27.39 -2.94 -0.10
N GLU A 37 -28.31 -2.54 0.77
CA GLU A 37 -29.61 -1.95 0.41
C GLU A 37 -29.51 -0.58 -0.30
N HIS A 38 -28.32 0.03 -0.31
CA HIS A 38 -28.01 1.31 -0.94
C HIS A 38 -26.90 1.20 -2.00
N ASN A 39 -26.47 -0.01 -2.34
CA ASN A 39 -25.31 -0.24 -3.21
C ASN A 39 -25.65 -0.85 -4.59
N ALA A 40 -26.94 -0.86 -4.97
CA ALA A 40 -27.36 -1.49 -6.22
C ALA A 40 -26.86 -0.74 -7.47
N THR A 41 -26.80 0.59 -7.42
CA THR A 41 -26.33 1.44 -8.52
C THR A 41 -25.46 2.60 -7.99
N ARG A 42 -24.72 3.25 -8.89
CA ARG A 42 -23.97 4.47 -8.56
C ARG A 42 -24.89 5.58 -8.03
N GLU A 43 -26.07 5.74 -8.64
CA GLU A 43 -27.08 6.72 -8.21
C GLU A 43 -27.59 6.44 -6.79
N ASP A 44 -27.77 5.17 -6.42
CA ASP A 44 -28.16 4.79 -5.06
C ASP A 44 -27.05 5.12 -4.04
N ARG A 45 -25.78 4.85 -4.39
CA ARG A 45 -24.63 5.24 -3.56
C ARG A 45 -24.57 6.76 -3.38
N HIS A 46 -24.69 7.51 -4.48
CA HIS A 46 -24.71 8.97 -4.48
C HIS A 46 -25.79 9.50 -3.54
N LYS A 47 -27.02 9.00 -3.67
CA LYS A 47 -28.14 9.37 -2.79
C LYS A 47 -27.87 9.07 -1.32
N PHE A 48 -27.28 7.91 -1.00
CA PHE A 48 -26.99 7.53 0.38
C PHE A 48 -25.91 8.42 1.02
N TRP A 49 -24.85 8.71 0.28
CA TRP A 49 -23.74 9.54 0.76
C TRP A 49 -24.03 11.04 0.69
N GLY A 50 -25.04 11.45 -0.07
CA GLY A 50 -25.45 12.85 -0.22
C GLY A 50 -24.71 13.57 -1.33
N TRP A 51 -24.21 12.83 -2.31
CA TRP A 51 -23.62 13.37 -3.54
C TRP A 51 -24.70 14.01 -4.40
N VAL A 52 -24.40 15.19 -4.97
CA VAL A 52 -25.28 15.92 -5.89
C VAL A 52 -24.45 16.38 -7.08
N ASP A 53 -24.78 15.89 -8.27
CA ASP A 53 -24.04 16.21 -9.49
C ASP A 53 -24.01 17.72 -9.76
N GLY A 54 -22.80 18.23 -10.02
CA GLY A 54 -22.56 19.66 -10.29
C GLY A 54 -22.55 20.57 -9.06
N ASP A 55 -22.73 20.03 -7.86
CA ASP A 55 -22.62 20.78 -6.60
C ASP A 55 -21.36 20.33 -5.83
N GLU A 56 -20.26 21.04 -6.05
CA GLU A 56 -18.96 20.70 -5.46
C GLU A 56 -18.95 20.74 -3.92
N GLU A 57 -19.78 21.58 -3.29
CA GLU A 57 -19.88 21.61 -1.83
C GLU A 57 -20.62 20.37 -1.30
N ALA A 58 -21.70 19.95 -1.97
CA ALA A 58 -22.38 18.70 -1.64
C ALA A 58 -21.50 17.47 -1.89
N ILE A 59 -20.76 17.45 -3.00
CA ILE A 59 -19.78 16.41 -3.34
C ILE A 59 -18.71 16.29 -2.26
N LYS A 60 -18.09 17.42 -1.87
CA LYS A 60 -17.10 17.46 -0.80
C LYS A 60 -17.68 16.97 0.53
N ALA A 61 -18.88 17.41 0.89
CA ALA A 61 -19.55 16.96 2.12
C ALA A 61 -19.82 15.44 2.09
N SER A 62 -20.21 14.90 0.94
CA SER A 62 -20.41 13.46 0.71
C SER A 62 -19.11 12.67 0.92
N ILE A 63 -18.00 13.13 0.33
CA ILE A 63 -16.68 12.50 0.49
C ILE A 63 -16.23 12.51 1.95
N VAL A 64 -16.39 13.64 2.65
CA VAL A 64 -16.05 13.75 4.08
C VAL A 64 -16.92 12.80 4.93
N LYS A 65 -18.22 12.68 4.63
CA LYS A 65 -19.12 11.74 5.31
C LYS A 65 -18.65 10.29 5.12
N PHE A 66 -18.29 9.92 3.90
CA PHE A 66 -17.77 8.59 3.56
C PHE A 66 -16.44 8.29 4.23
N ALA A 67 -15.46 9.21 4.17
CA ALA A 67 -14.18 9.05 4.82
C ALA A 67 -14.33 8.88 6.35
N ASN A 68 -15.25 9.60 6.98
CA ASN A 68 -15.55 9.41 8.40
C ASN A 68 -16.14 8.03 8.69
N ALA A 69 -17.09 7.55 7.90
CA ALA A 69 -17.66 6.21 8.06
C ALA A 69 -16.61 5.11 7.82
N PHE A 70 -15.67 5.34 6.90
CA PHE A 70 -14.54 4.46 6.65
C PHE A 70 -13.59 4.41 7.85
N ALA A 71 -13.23 5.57 8.41
CA ALA A 71 -12.44 5.66 9.64
C ALA A 71 -13.15 4.96 10.82
N ASP A 72 -14.46 5.13 10.97
CA ASP A 72 -15.26 4.44 11.99
C ASP A 72 -15.22 2.92 11.81
N THR A 73 -15.14 2.43 10.57
CA THR A 73 -15.02 1.00 10.26
C THR A 73 -13.66 0.46 10.69
N ILE A 74 -12.58 1.20 10.43
CA ILE A 74 -11.22 0.88 10.90
C ILE A 74 -11.18 0.83 12.44
N ASP A 75 -11.78 1.81 13.10
CA ASP A 75 -11.84 1.88 14.57
C ASP A 75 -12.68 0.73 15.15
N LYS A 76 -13.85 0.46 14.57
CA LYS A 76 -14.78 -0.61 14.99
C LYS A 76 -14.12 -1.99 15.00
N TYR A 77 -13.28 -2.28 14.01
CA TYR A 77 -12.57 -3.56 13.92
C TYR A 77 -11.16 -3.53 14.53
N ASN A 78 -10.76 -2.42 15.14
CA ASN A 78 -9.44 -2.22 15.72
C ASN A 78 -8.30 -2.53 14.74
N LEU A 79 -8.46 -2.15 13.47
CA LEU A 79 -7.41 -2.27 12.46
C LEU A 79 -6.34 -1.19 12.69
N ASP A 80 -5.10 -1.46 12.28
CA ASP A 80 -3.97 -0.57 12.49
C ASP A 80 -3.89 0.60 11.51
N GLY A 81 -4.80 0.71 10.55
CA GLY A 81 -4.77 1.78 9.56
C GLY A 81 -5.37 1.38 8.22
N PHE A 82 -4.97 2.12 7.19
CA PHE A 82 -5.47 2.00 5.83
C PHE A 82 -4.34 1.97 4.81
N ASP A 83 -4.51 1.11 3.81
CA ASP A 83 -3.74 1.00 2.58
C ASP A 83 -4.66 1.36 1.41
N LEU A 84 -4.39 2.50 0.77
CA LEU A 84 -5.11 2.89 -0.43
C LEU A 84 -4.48 2.20 -1.64
N ASP A 85 -5.21 1.25 -2.22
CA ASP A 85 -4.86 0.68 -3.52
C ASP A 85 -5.25 1.69 -4.61
N TRP A 86 -4.25 2.43 -5.08
CA TRP A 86 -4.43 3.59 -5.95
C TRP A 86 -3.94 3.31 -7.37
N GLU A 87 -4.85 2.87 -8.23
CA GLU A 87 -4.53 2.47 -9.61
C GLU A 87 -5.38 3.17 -10.69
N PRO A 88 -5.48 4.52 -10.67
CA PRO A 88 -6.35 5.24 -11.59
C PRO A 88 -5.88 5.19 -13.05
N SER A 89 -4.61 4.90 -13.34
CA SER A 89 -4.12 4.75 -14.72
C SER A 89 -4.39 3.36 -15.29
N TYR A 90 -4.73 2.38 -14.45
CA TYR A 90 -4.95 1.00 -14.87
C TYR A 90 -6.39 0.75 -15.30
N VAL A 91 -6.56 -0.24 -16.17
CA VAL A 91 -7.88 -0.77 -16.53
C VAL A 91 -8.37 -1.62 -15.37
N GLN A 92 -9.54 -1.28 -14.83
CA GLN A 92 -10.12 -1.96 -13.69
C GLN A 92 -10.94 -3.18 -14.14
N PRO A 93 -10.91 -4.31 -13.40
CA PRO A 93 -11.68 -5.52 -13.73
C PRO A 93 -13.18 -5.40 -13.38
N PHE A 94 -13.61 -4.22 -12.90
CA PHE A 94 -14.98 -3.87 -12.55
C PHE A 94 -15.38 -2.56 -13.25
N GLU A 95 -16.68 -2.32 -13.37
CA GLU A 95 -17.21 -1.08 -13.93
C GLU A 95 -16.93 0.10 -12.99
N THR A 96 -16.28 1.14 -13.52
CA THR A 96 -16.02 2.37 -12.78
C THR A 96 -15.92 3.57 -13.72
N ASN A 97 -16.41 4.73 -13.29
CA ASN A 97 -16.19 6.02 -13.96
C ASN A 97 -15.00 6.79 -13.37
N LYS A 98 -14.35 6.27 -12.32
CA LYS A 98 -13.22 6.89 -11.61
C LYS A 98 -13.54 8.28 -11.04
N GLU A 99 -14.77 8.54 -10.61
CA GLU A 99 -15.20 9.86 -10.09
C GLU A 99 -14.44 10.34 -8.85
N MET A 100 -13.79 9.44 -8.08
CA MET A 100 -12.90 9.82 -6.98
C MET A 100 -11.48 10.21 -7.43
N CYS A 101 -11.13 9.95 -8.70
CA CYS A 101 -9.80 10.12 -9.29
C CYS A 101 -9.65 11.41 -10.10
N GLU A 102 -10.45 12.41 -9.77
CA GLU A 102 -10.41 13.70 -10.43
C GLU A 102 -10.72 14.80 -9.41
N ASN A 103 -10.38 16.03 -9.78
CA ASN A 103 -10.73 17.25 -9.05
C ASN A 103 -10.27 17.24 -7.58
N GLY A 104 -9.20 16.50 -7.24
CA GLY A 104 -8.67 16.44 -5.87
C GLY A 104 -9.60 15.75 -4.86
N ARG A 105 -10.58 14.96 -5.32
CA ARG A 105 -11.56 14.29 -4.45
C ARG A 105 -10.92 13.25 -3.54
N ILE A 106 -9.96 12.47 -4.05
CA ILE A 106 -9.19 11.54 -3.23
C ILE A 106 -8.39 12.27 -2.14
N ALA A 107 -7.89 13.48 -2.40
CA ALA A 107 -7.20 14.28 -1.41
C ALA A 107 -8.12 14.68 -0.24
N ILE A 108 -9.39 15.02 -0.51
CA ILE A 108 -10.38 15.32 0.53
C ILE A 108 -10.62 14.08 1.42
N PHE A 109 -10.74 12.91 0.79
CA PHE A 109 -10.89 11.65 1.51
C PHE A 109 -9.70 11.38 2.43
N LEU A 110 -8.47 11.43 1.88
CA LEU A 110 -7.23 11.21 2.62
C LEU A 110 -7.02 12.23 3.75
N GLN A 111 -7.26 13.51 3.49
CA GLN A 111 -7.16 14.56 4.50
C GLN A 111 -8.10 14.29 5.67
N THR A 112 -9.33 13.82 5.39
CA THR A 112 -10.28 13.45 6.45
C THR A 112 -9.74 12.28 7.29
N LEU A 113 -9.12 11.26 6.69
CA LEU A 113 -8.48 10.17 7.44
C LEU A 113 -7.30 10.66 8.29
N ILE A 114 -6.50 11.59 7.76
CA ILE A 114 -5.38 12.22 8.47
C ILE A 114 -5.89 12.98 9.70
N ASP A 115 -6.93 13.79 9.54
CA ASP A 115 -7.56 14.55 10.64
C ASP A 115 -8.14 13.60 11.71
N ARG A 116 -8.63 12.43 11.29
CA ARG A 116 -9.11 11.37 12.18
C ARG A 116 -7.97 10.70 12.95
N GLY A 117 -6.74 10.76 12.47
CA GLY A 117 -5.56 10.31 13.21
C GLY A 117 -4.67 9.31 12.48
N MET A 118 -4.88 9.09 11.18
CA MET A 118 -4.09 8.15 10.38
C MET A 118 -2.88 8.86 9.76
N GLY A 119 -1.77 8.13 9.64
CA GLY A 119 -0.57 8.63 9.00
C GLY A 119 0.55 9.01 9.96
N ALA A 120 1.73 9.24 9.38
CA ALA A 120 2.99 9.45 10.07
C ALA A 120 3.00 10.68 10.98
N ARG A 121 2.34 11.77 10.58
CA ARG A 121 2.28 13.02 11.37
C ARG A 121 1.10 13.10 12.33
N ALA A 122 0.11 12.23 12.18
CA ALA A 122 -1.10 12.28 12.99
C ALA A 122 -0.86 11.86 14.46
N GLY A 123 0.23 11.12 14.73
CA GLY A 123 0.69 10.83 16.09
C GLY A 123 -0.18 9.86 16.90
N LYS A 124 -1.22 9.26 16.30
CA LYS A 124 -2.13 8.30 16.98
C LYS A 124 -1.80 6.82 16.70
N GLY A 125 -0.75 6.55 15.92
CA GLY A 125 -0.24 5.20 15.68
C GLY A 125 -1.00 4.35 14.66
N LYS A 126 -2.04 4.92 14.01
CA LYS A 126 -2.70 4.33 12.84
C LYS A 126 -1.89 4.64 11.59
N LEU A 127 -1.60 3.63 10.77
CA LEU A 127 -0.87 3.79 9.52
C LEU A 127 -1.78 4.30 8.41
N LEU A 128 -1.23 5.16 7.57
CA LEU A 128 -1.79 5.49 6.26
C LEU A 128 -0.72 5.17 5.22
N VAL A 129 -1.01 4.25 4.33
CA VAL A 129 -0.10 3.84 3.25
C VAL A 129 -0.85 3.87 1.92
N ILE A 130 -0.10 3.84 0.83
CA ILE A 130 -0.63 3.87 -0.53
C ILE A 130 0.16 2.88 -1.38
N ASP A 131 -0.56 2.01 -2.08
CA ASP A 131 -0.04 1.08 -3.07
C ASP A 131 -0.58 1.40 -4.48
N GLY A 132 -0.08 0.74 -5.53
CA GLY A 132 -0.39 1.12 -6.91
C GLY A 132 0.55 2.19 -7.46
N GLU A 133 0.00 3.39 -7.58
CA GLU A 133 0.61 4.58 -8.17
C GLU A 133 0.80 5.70 -7.14
N PRO A 134 1.64 5.53 -6.11
CA PRO A 134 1.87 6.58 -5.11
C PRO A 134 2.42 7.90 -5.68
N GLU A 135 2.94 7.90 -6.91
CA GLU A 135 3.36 9.09 -7.66
C GLU A 135 2.28 9.75 -8.54
N HIS A 136 1.04 9.24 -8.52
CA HIS A 136 -0.02 9.74 -9.41
C HIS A 136 -0.36 11.20 -9.14
N SER A 137 -0.67 11.98 -10.19
CA SER A 137 -0.83 13.44 -10.11
C SER A 137 -2.00 13.92 -9.24
N GLU A 138 -3.00 13.06 -9.01
CA GLU A 138 -4.13 13.36 -8.11
C GLU A 138 -3.76 13.24 -6.63
N ILE A 139 -2.62 12.64 -6.30
CA ILE A 139 -2.09 12.62 -4.94
C ILE A 139 -1.29 13.91 -4.73
N PRO A 140 -1.68 14.80 -3.81
CA PRO A 140 -0.89 16.01 -3.58
C PRO A 140 0.44 15.65 -2.94
N ALA A 141 1.55 16.13 -3.51
CA ALA A 141 2.89 15.85 -3.04
C ALA A 141 3.07 16.13 -1.52
N GLU A 142 2.46 17.17 -0.97
CA GLU A 142 2.54 17.50 0.47
C GLU A 142 2.04 16.38 1.41
N MET A 143 1.16 15.48 0.93
CA MET A 143 0.71 14.31 1.68
C MET A 143 1.79 13.23 1.82
N GLY A 144 2.88 13.29 1.06
CA GLY A 144 4.02 12.38 1.21
C GLY A 144 4.59 12.34 2.64
N LYS A 145 4.47 13.45 3.37
CA LYS A 145 4.85 13.54 4.79
C LYS A 145 3.87 12.82 5.72
N ASP A 146 2.62 12.62 5.32
CA ASP A 146 1.58 11.90 6.09
C ASP A 146 1.57 10.40 5.80
N PHE A 147 1.93 9.98 4.59
CA PHE A 147 2.05 8.55 4.29
C PHE A 147 3.19 7.91 5.09
N ASN A 148 2.91 6.77 5.70
CA ASN A 148 3.91 5.95 6.39
C ASN A 148 4.82 5.24 5.39
N TYR A 149 4.23 4.67 4.33
CA TYR A 149 4.93 3.91 3.30
C TYR A 149 4.30 4.14 1.93
N PHE A 150 5.13 4.02 0.90
CA PHE A 150 4.74 3.91 -0.50
C PHE A 150 5.00 2.46 -0.93
N ILE A 151 4.01 1.78 -1.48
CA ILE A 151 4.13 0.36 -1.82
C ILE A 151 4.06 0.22 -3.35
N GLY A 152 5.16 -0.19 -3.96
CA GLY A 152 5.21 -0.42 -5.41
C GLY A 152 4.96 -1.88 -5.75
N GLN A 153 4.00 -2.16 -6.63
CA GLN A 153 3.90 -3.51 -7.23
C GLN A 153 5.02 -3.70 -8.25
N ALA A 154 6.15 -4.21 -7.78
CA ALA A 154 7.35 -4.50 -8.57
C ALA A 154 7.31 -5.92 -9.15
N TYR A 155 6.13 -6.35 -9.60
CA TYR A 155 5.89 -7.71 -10.06
C TYR A 155 6.80 -8.06 -11.24
N SER A 156 7.48 -9.20 -11.14
CA SER A 156 8.44 -9.69 -12.12
C SER A 156 9.60 -8.73 -12.40
N SER A 157 9.99 -7.91 -11.41
CA SER A 157 11.13 -6.99 -11.57
C SER A 157 12.39 -7.74 -11.99
N TRP A 158 13.11 -7.18 -12.95
CA TRP A 158 14.28 -7.80 -13.58
C TRP A 158 15.61 -7.33 -12.97
N GLY A 159 15.61 -6.39 -12.02
CA GLY A 159 16.85 -5.98 -11.37
C GLY A 159 16.82 -4.63 -10.67
N ASP A 160 17.97 -4.28 -10.08
CA ASP A 160 18.15 -3.03 -9.31
C ASP A 160 17.75 -1.79 -10.12
N SER A 161 18.07 -1.74 -11.41
CA SER A 161 17.76 -0.60 -12.27
C SER A 161 16.25 -0.40 -12.53
N ASP A 162 15.45 -1.47 -12.49
CA ASP A 162 13.98 -1.34 -12.54
C ASP A 162 13.47 -0.70 -11.24
N LEU A 163 13.96 -1.18 -10.10
CA LEU A 163 13.57 -0.65 -8.79
C LEU A 163 14.04 0.80 -8.59
N ASP A 164 15.23 1.15 -9.05
CA ASP A 164 15.74 2.52 -9.04
C ASP A 164 14.86 3.44 -9.91
N GLY A 165 14.40 2.96 -11.08
CA GLY A 165 13.47 3.70 -11.94
C GLY A 165 12.10 3.91 -11.30
N ARG A 166 11.59 2.92 -10.55
CA ARG A 166 10.35 3.04 -9.75
C ARG A 166 10.52 4.06 -8.64
N LEU A 167 11.60 3.97 -7.87
CA LEU A 167 11.90 4.93 -6.81
C LEU A 167 12.06 6.35 -7.37
N ALA A 168 12.70 6.51 -8.53
CA ALA A 168 12.85 7.82 -9.16
C ALA A 168 11.50 8.50 -9.44
N ARG A 169 10.45 7.74 -9.81
CA ARG A 169 9.10 8.29 -9.99
C ARG A 169 8.53 8.85 -8.68
N ILE A 170 8.68 8.11 -7.58
CA ILE A 170 8.31 8.56 -6.25
C ILE A 170 9.09 9.83 -5.87
N ILE A 171 10.41 9.81 -5.99
CA ILE A 171 11.26 10.96 -5.65
C ILE A 171 10.86 12.21 -6.45
N ASN A 172 10.66 12.06 -7.76
CA ASN A 172 10.30 13.19 -8.62
C ASN A 172 8.91 13.76 -8.28
N HIS A 173 7.94 12.92 -7.91
CA HIS A 173 6.62 13.39 -7.50
C HIS A 173 6.66 14.16 -6.18
N TYR A 174 7.45 13.68 -5.22
CA TYR A 174 7.57 14.27 -3.88
C TYR A 174 8.74 15.28 -3.74
N ASP A 175 9.31 15.75 -4.86
CA ASP A 175 10.42 16.70 -4.85
C ASP A 175 10.04 18.00 -4.14
N GLY A 176 10.98 18.56 -3.37
CA GLY A 176 10.73 19.71 -2.48
C GLY A 176 9.91 19.41 -1.22
N VAL A 177 9.30 18.23 -1.10
CA VAL A 177 8.50 17.80 0.07
C VAL A 177 9.26 16.77 0.90
N LEU A 178 9.80 15.73 0.24
CA LEU A 178 10.60 14.68 0.85
C LEU A 178 11.99 14.64 0.20
N THR A 179 13.01 14.33 1.00
CA THR A 179 14.33 14.01 0.46
C THR A 179 14.30 12.65 -0.27
N PRO A 180 15.22 12.43 -1.23
CA PRO A 180 15.40 11.13 -1.85
C PRO A 180 15.56 9.97 -0.86
N GLU A 181 16.31 10.18 0.24
CA GLU A 181 16.52 9.17 1.26
C GLU A 181 15.24 8.87 2.06
N GLU A 182 14.41 9.89 2.34
CA GLU A 182 13.10 9.68 2.98
C GLU A 182 12.15 8.87 2.09
N CYS A 183 12.11 9.17 0.78
CA CYS A 183 11.37 8.37 -0.19
C CYS A 183 11.87 6.92 -0.20
N ALA A 184 13.18 6.70 -0.27
CA ALA A 184 13.78 5.36 -0.24
C ALA A 184 13.38 4.59 1.04
N LYS A 185 13.47 5.23 2.22
CA LYS A 185 13.09 4.64 3.52
C LYS A 185 11.59 4.34 3.66
N LYS A 186 10.75 4.97 2.86
CA LYS A 186 9.29 4.73 2.82
C LYS A 186 8.89 3.72 1.75
N PHE A 187 9.73 3.48 0.74
CA PHE A 187 9.36 2.67 -0.42
C PHE A 187 9.52 1.17 -0.17
N ILE A 188 8.41 0.44 -0.20
CA ILE A 188 8.32 -1.02 -0.12
C ILE A 188 8.09 -1.55 -1.53
N VAL A 189 8.81 -2.60 -1.93
CA VAL A 189 8.64 -3.25 -3.24
C VAL A 189 8.05 -4.64 -3.07
N CYS A 190 7.01 -4.95 -3.85
CA CYS A 190 6.26 -6.19 -3.73
C CYS A 190 6.41 -7.09 -4.96
N GLU A 191 6.53 -8.41 -4.74
CA GLU A 191 6.49 -9.43 -5.79
C GLU A 191 5.12 -10.14 -5.84
N ASN A 192 4.73 -10.63 -7.01
CA ASN A 192 3.49 -11.37 -7.23
C ASN A 192 3.63 -12.84 -6.82
N PHE A 193 3.14 -13.18 -5.63
CA PHE A 193 3.14 -14.56 -5.14
C PHE A 193 1.90 -15.37 -5.56
N GLU A 194 0.90 -14.75 -6.17
CA GLU A 194 -0.16 -15.49 -6.88
C GLU A 194 0.46 -16.43 -7.93
N ASN A 195 1.48 -15.94 -8.64
CA ASN A 195 2.17 -16.69 -9.69
C ASN A 195 3.50 -17.32 -9.23
N TYR A 196 4.19 -16.70 -8.28
CA TYR A 196 5.59 -17.06 -7.97
C TYR A 196 5.86 -17.45 -6.50
N ALA A 197 4.81 -17.74 -5.72
CA ALA A 197 4.98 -18.17 -4.31
C ALA A 197 5.85 -19.41 -4.14
N GLN A 198 5.80 -20.35 -5.09
CA GLN A 198 6.55 -21.60 -5.01
C GLN A 198 8.00 -21.48 -5.49
N THR A 199 8.39 -20.33 -6.06
CA THR A 199 9.73 -20.10 -6.61
C THR A 199 10.47 -18.92 -6.00
N GLY A 200 9.84 -18.18 -5.08
CA GLY A 200 10.41 -16.99 -4.46
C GLY A 200 10.48 -15.79 -5.39
N GLY A 201 9.62 -15.75 -6.41
CA GLY A 201 9.67 -14.77 -7.50
C GLY A 201 10.26 -15.30 -8.81
N VAL A 202 10.45 -14.39 -9.77
CA VAL A 202 11.05 -14.69 -11.09
C VAL A 202 12.55 -14.97 -10.94
N SER A 203 13.14 -15.71 -11.89
CA SER A 203 14.54 -16.17 -11.82
C SER A 203 15.55 -15.31 -12.58
N TYR A 204 15.12 -14.17 -13.11
CA TYR A 204 15.94 -13.31 -13.97
C TYR A 204 16.13 -11.92 -13.36
N TYR A 205 16.11 -11.82 -12.03
CA TYR A 205 16.51 -10.59 -11.34
C TYR A 205 18.03 -10.49 -11.34
N TYR A 206 18.58 -9.37 -11.83
CA TYR A 206 20.00 -9.07 -11.78
C TYR A 206 20.27 -7.83 -10.92
N ASP A 207 21.15 -7.96 -9.94
CA ASP A 207 21.63 -6.78 -9.23
C ASP A 207 22.60 -5.96 -10.10
N ARG A 208 22.97 -4.77 -9.63
CA ARG A 208 23.92 -3.89 -10.34
C ARG A 208 25.33 -4.48 -10.51
N GLU A 209 25.68 -5.51 -9.75
CA GLU A 209 26.97 -6.23 -9.83
C GLU A 209 26.92 -7.40 -10.82
N GLY A 210 25.74 -7.72 -11.37
CA GLY A 210 25.51 -8.81 -12.31
C GLY A 210 25.19 -10.15 -11.64
N ASN A 211 24.96 -10.18 -10.32
CA ASN A 211 24.52 -11.39 -9.63
C ASN A 211 23.05 -11.66 -9.95
N ASN A 212 22.73 -12.94 -10.15
CA ASN A 212 21.36 -13.38 -10.43
C ASN A 212 20.68 -13.91 -9.16
N TYR A 213 19.46 -13.46 -8.91
CA TYR A 213 18.64 -13.88 -7.78
C TYR A 213 17.22 -14.26 -8.22
N LYS A 214 16.50 -14.93 -7.31
CA LYS A 214 15.04 -14.85 -7.32
C LYS A 214 14.62 -13.43 -6.96
N SER A 215 13.62 -12.88 -7.62
CA SER A 215 13.29 -11.45 -7.50
C SER A 215 12.97 -11.01 -6.07
N LEU A 216 12.28 -11.79 -5.23
CA LEU A 216 12.07 -11.40 -3.83
C LEU A 216 13.39 -11.29 -3.06
N GLU A 217 14.33 -12.20 -3.28
CA GLU A 217 15.67 -12.13 -2.70
C GLU A 217 16.46 -10.93 -3.25
N GLY A 218 16.37 -10.68 -4.56
CA GLY A 218 16.96 -9.50 -5.20
C GLY A 218 16.45 -8.20 -4.60
N MET A 219 15.13 -8.06 -4.48
CA MET A 219 14.48 -6.93 -3.82
C MET A 219 14.92 -6.75 -2.36
N ALA A 220 15.13 -7.84 -1.62
CA ALA A 220 15.61 -7.78 -0.23
C ALA A 220 17.08 -7.34 -0.12
N ARG A 221 17.88 -7.57 -1.16
CA ARG A 221 19.28 -7.16 -1.26
C ARG A 221 19.45 -5.76 -1.85
N TRP A 222 18.45 -5.29 -2.58
CA TRP A 222 18.47 -4.01 -3.28
C TRP A 222 18.82 -2.87 -2.32
N LYS A 223 19.84 -2.11 -2.71
CA LYS A 223 20.21 -0.84 -2.09
C LYS A 223 19.71 0.27 -3.00
N PRO A 224 18.71 1.06 -2.62
CA PRO A 224 18.12 2.03 -3.53
C PRO A 224 19.13 3.08 -4.00
N GLN A 225 19.04 3.49 -5.26
CA GLN A 225 19.95 4.49 -5.83
C GLN A 225 19.18 5.58 -6.58
N TYR A 226 19.63 6.83 -6.43
CA TYR A 226 19.12 7.97 -7.19
C TYR A 226 20.25 8.96 -7.49
N ASN A 227 20.37 9.41 -8.73
CA ASN A 227 21.42 10.35 -9.19
C ASN A 227 22.85 9.99 -8.74
N GLY A 228 23.19 8.70 -8.72
CA GLY A 228 24.52 8.21 -8.32
C GLY A 228 24.71 8.03 -6.81
N GLU A 229 23.78 8.50 -5.98
CA GLU A 229 23.79 8.29 -4.53
C GLU A 229 23.09 6.96 -4.19
N ILE A 230 23.75 6.14 -3.36
CA ILE A 230 23.20 4.88 -2.87
C ILE A 230 22.70 5.08 -1.43
N PHE A 231 21.43 4.78 -1.20
CA PHE A 231 20.81 4.86 0.12
C PHE A 231 21.02 3.56 0.90
N SER A 232 21.01 3.68 2.23
CA SER A 232 21.34 2.56 3.12
C SER A 232 20.31 1.42 3.08
N ARG A 233 19.04 1.71 2.78
CA ARG A 233 17.93 0.74 2.75
C ARG A 233 16.70 1.29 2.03
N SER A 234 15.86 0.37 1.55
CA SER A 234 14.46 0.65 1.23
C SER A 234 13.59 0.68 2.49
N GLY A 235 12.29 0.89 2.31
CA GLY A 235 11.28 0.71 3.36
C GLY A 235 11.04 -0.76 3.71
N GLY A 236 11.17 -1.66 2.75
CA GLY A 236 10.87 -3.08 2.95
C GLY A 236 10.71 -3.84 1.63
N VAL A 237 10.29 -5.11 1.77
CA VAL A 237 9.77 -5.92 0.67
C VAL A 237 8.45 -6.57 1.10
N GLY A 238 7.61 -6.93 0.13
CA GLY A 238 6.35 -7.62 0.36
C GLY A 238 6.01 -8.63 -0.75
N THR A 239 4.93 -9.38 -0.55
CA THR A 239 4.42 -10.34 -1.54
C THR A 239 2.89 -10.31 -1.60
N PHE A 240 2.33 -10.23 -2.80
CA PHE A 240 0.89 -10.33 -3.03
C PHE A 240 0.44 -11.80 -2.98
N HIS A 241 -0.61 -12.13 -2.24
CA HIS A 241 -0.95 -13.51 -1.84
C HIS A 241 0.18 -14.22 -1.07
N MET A 242 0.70 -13.56 -0.02
CA MET A 242 1.79 -14.09 0.80
C MET A 242 1.51 -15.49 1.36
N GLU A 243 0.26 -15.81 1.64
CA GLU A 243 -0.18 -17.11 2.17
C GLU A 243 0.04 -18.26 1.20
N TYR A 244 0.21 -18.01 -0.10
CA TYR A 244 0.46 -19.06 -1.09
C TYR A 244 1.84 -19.71 -0.91
N GLU A 245 2.77 -19.08 -0.21
CA GLU A 245 4.04 -19.70 0.18
C GLU A 245 4.02 -20.32 1.59
N TYR A 246 2.86 -20.40 2.25
CA TYR A 246 2.75 -20.95 3.62
C TYR A 246 3.46 -22.29 3.75
N LYS A 247 3.39 -23.13 2.71
CA LYS A 247 4.30 -24.26 2.50
C LYS A 247 4.83 -24.23 1.08
N VAL A 248 6.12 -24.53 0.95
CA VAL A 248 6.80 -24.69 -0.34
C VAL A 248 7.38 -26.09 -0.41
N SER A 249 7.13 -26.78 -1.51
CA SER A 249 7.62 -28.16 -1.69
C SER A 249 9.15 -28.21 -1.61
N GLY A 250 9.68 -29.14 -0.83
CA GLY A 250 11.13 -29.30 -0.63
C GLY A 250 11.78 -28.32 0.33
N MET A 251 11.03 -27.40 0.95
CA MET A 251 11.54 -26.48 1.97
C MET A 251 10.94 -26.77 3.35
N SER A 252 11.76 -26.58 4.40
CA SER A 252 11.32 -26.78 5.79
C SER A 252 10.69 -25.50 6.37
N GLY A 253 9.63 -25.66 7.16
CA GLY A 253 8.96 -24.55 7.83
C GLY A 253 7.92 -23.85 6.95
N ASN A 254 7.44 -22.68 7.41
CA ASN A 254 6.42 -21.89 6.73
C ASN A 254 6.97 -20.53 6.30
N TYR A 255 6.52 -20.01 5.16
CA TYR A 255 6.98 -18.74 4.57
C TYR A 255 8.51 -18.68 4.35
N PRO A 256 9.11 -19.69 3.67
CA PRO A 256 10.56 -19.77 3.55
C PRO A 256 11.17 -18.58 2.80
N PHE A 257 10.49 -18.02 1.79
CA PHE A 257 11.05 -16.92 1.00
C PHE A 257 10.92 -15.57 1.72
N LEU A 258 9.75 -15.23 2.30
CA LEU A 258 9.65 -14.01 3.11
C LEU A 258 10.55 -14.05 4.34
N ARG A 259 10.71 -15.21 5.00
CA ARG A 259 11.66 -15.33 6.13
C ARG A 259 13.10 -15.10 5.69
N ASN A 260 13.49 -15.63 4.53
CA ASN A 260 14.82 -15.38 3.97
C ASN A 260 15.01 -13.88 3.66
N ALA A 261 14.02 -13.25 3.02
CA ALA A 261 14.06 -11.81 2.74
C ALA A 261 14.20 -10.97 4.02
N ILE A 262 13.42 -11.27 5.07
CA ILE A 262 13.53 -10.62 6.38
C ILE A 262 14.94 -10.77 6.96
N GLN A 263 15.53 -11.97 6.87
CA GLN A 263 16.87 -12.26 7.37
C GLN A 263 17.97 -11.53 6.57
N ILE A 264 17.81 -11.36 5.26
CA ILE A 264 18.72 -10.57 4.42
C ILE A 264 18.69 -9.11 4.84
N MET A 265 17.49 -8.54 5.00
CA MET A 265 17.30 -7.14 5.38
C MET A 265 17.66 -6.86 6.84
N ASN A 266 17.51 -7.85 7.71
CA ASN A 266 17.76 -7.75 9.14
C ASN A 266 18.62 -8.93 9.61
N PRO A 267 19.93 -8.96 9.27
CA PRO A 267 20.79 -10.06 9.64
C PRO A 267 20.82 -10.27 11.15
N ALA A 268 20.45 -11.47 11.59
CA ALA A 268 20.64 -11.88 12.97
C ALA A 268 22.09 -11.63 13.40
N LYS A 269 22.29 -10.94 14.51
CA LYS A 269 23.62 -10.82 15.11
C LYS A 269 24.02 -12.23 15.56
N ASN A 270 25.09 -12.78 14.98
CA ASN A 270 25.71 -13.99 15.50
C ASN A 270 26.01 -13.75 16.99
N LYS A 271 25.38 -14.54 17.86
CA LYS A 271 25.69 -14.55 19.30
C LYS A 271 26.93 -15.40 19.55
#